data_AF-A0A1H6XYP3-F1
#
_entry.id   AF-A0A1H6XYP3-F1
#
_cell.length_a   1.000
_cell.length_b   1.000
_cell.length_c   1.000
_cell.angle_alpha   90.00
_cell.angle_beta   90.00
_cell.angle_gamma   90.00
#
_symmetry.space_group_name_H-M   'P 1'
#
loop_
_entity.id
_entity.type
_entity.pdbx_description
1 polymer ?
#
loop_
_entity_poly.entity_id
_entity_poly.type
_entity_poly.pdbx_seq_one_letter_code
_entity_poly.pdbx_strand_id
1 'polypeptide(L)'
;MNPGFDPEEIAQLKRECKAERLNFVYVTDEFEDEEENNEHAHVQFVGYYKDKEVVYDALIYTLRLHHSTLVYDAALERLKVQMPDYVSPDERGETDPVDFEQDEEAEILLTEFIEEIEENEEITVREHVEVDDKFDYGIGLEVGLNKTEINEKIINDFIIRFNSGRLQLDTNVYSFTTEDEE
;
A
#
# COMPACT_ATOMS: atom_id res chain seq x y z
N MET A 1 17.76 17.96 9.21
CA MET A 1 16.60 18.09 10.13
C MET A 1 15.43 17.53 9.34
N ASN A 2 14.68 16.57 9.90
CA ASN A 2 13.54 15.99 9.19
C ASN A 2 12.47 17.09 9.01
N PRO A 3 12.08 17.45 7.76
CA PRO A 3 11.19 18.58 7.49
C PRO A 3 9.77 18.41 8.04
N GLY A 4 9.28 17.18 8.22
CA GLY A 4 7.95 16.94 8.77
C GLY A 4 7.81 17.30 10.26
N PHE A 5 8.90 17.70 10.93
CA PHE A 5 8.89 18.31 12.26
C PHE A 5 9.03 19.84 12.23
N ASP A 6 9.15 20.45 11.06
CA ASP A 6 9.28 21.89 10.90
C ASP A 6 7.92 22.59 11.17
N PRO A 7 7.85 23.56 12.09
CA PRO A 7 6.62 24.31 12.36
C PRO A 7 6.03 25.03 11.14
N GLU A 8 6.85 25.48 10.18
CA GLU A 8 6.38 26.15 8.97
C GLU A 8 5.67 25.17 8.02
N GLU A 9 6.26 23.99 7.83
CA GLU A 9 5.68 22.88 7.04
C GLU A 9 4.36 22.42 7.67
N ILE A 10 4.35 22.17 8.98
CA ILE A 10 3.14 21.80 9.73
C ILE A 10 2.05 22.87 9.60
N ALA A 11 2.41 24.15 9.69
CA ALA A 11 1.46 25.25 9.56
C ALA A 11 0.94 25.41 8.11
N GLN A 12 1.74 25.04 7.11
CA GLN A 12 1.31 24.98 5.72
C GLN A 12 0.29 23.85 5.52
N LEU A 13 0.63 22.63 5.91
CA LEU A 13 -0.28 21.47 5.75
C LEU A 13 -1.64 21.71 6.43
N LYS A 14 -1.65 22.30 7.64
CA LYS A 14 -2.91 22.69 8.31
C LYS A 14 -3.74 23.70 7.53
N ARG A 15 -3.10 24.63 6.80
CA ARG A 15 -3.81 25.61 5.96
C ARG A 15 -4.45 24.93 4.75
N GLU A 16 -3.76 24.00 4.13
CA GLU A 16 -4.24 23.21 2.99
C GLU A 16 -5.42 22.32 3.41
N CYS A 17 -5.27 21.54 4.48
CA CYS A 17 -6.36 20.75 5.07
C CYS A 17 -7.63 21.61 5.31
N LYS A 18 -7.44 22.82 5.89
CA LYS A 18 -8.55 23.73 6.18
C LYS A 18 -9.21 24.30 4.91
N ALA A 19 -8.45 24.52 3.85
CA ALA A 19 -8.98 25.00 2.58
C ALA A 19 -9.91 23.96 1.96
N GLU A 20 -9.49 22.69 1.97
CA GLU A 20 -10.24 21.55 1.44
C GLU A 20 -11.33 21.03 2.40
N ARG A 21 -11.35 21.52 3.66
CA ARG A 21 -12.25 21.06 4.73
C ARG A 21 -12.05 19.58 5.09
N LEU A 22 -10.86 19.08 4.85
CA LEU A 22 -10.40 17.74 5.23
C LEU A 22 -9.42 17.85 6.40
N ASN A 23 -9.12 16.73 7.05
CA ASN A 23 -8.08 16.62 8.07
C ASN A 23 -6.77 16.02 7.53
N PHE A 24 -6.66 15.91 6.20
CA PHE A 24 -5.51 15.44 5.45
C PHE A 24 -5.47 16.16 4.09
N VAL A 25 -4.38 15.95 3.36
CA VAL A 25 -4.26 16.23 1.93
C VAL A 25 -3.84 14.94 1.23
N TYR A 26 -4.29 14.75 0.00
CA TYR A 26 -3.76 13.70 -0.87
C TYR A 26 -2.35 14.10 -1.33
N VAL A 27 -1.43 13.14 -1.31
CA VAL A 27 -0.13 13.28 -1.96
C VAL A 27 -0.34 12.87 -3.40
N THR A 28 -0.37 13.84 -4.31
CA THR A 28 -0.46 13.53 -5.74
C THR A 28 0.90 13.09 -6.24
N ASP A 29 1.03 11.84 -6.67
CA ASP A 29 2.16 11.45 -7.51
C ASP A 29 1.83 11.81 -8.97
N GLU A 30 2.81 12.35 -9.71
CA GLU A 30 2.63 12.76 -11.12
C GLU A 30 2.32 11.59 -12.08
N PHE A 31 2.21 10.37 -11.53
CA PHE A 31 2.02 9.10 -12.22
C PHE A 31 0.77 8.33 -11.78
N GLU A 32 -0.05 8.84 -10.85
CA GLU A 32 -1.35 8.24 -10.52
C GLU A 32 -2.31 8.51 -11.69
N ASP A 33 -2.56 7.48 -12.51
CA ASP A 33 -3.63 7.49 -13.50
C ASP A 33 -4.97 7.73 -12.77
N GLU A 34 -5.82 8.63 -13.28
CA GLU A 34 -7.16 8.96 -12.73
C GLU A 34 -8.11 7.74 -12.65
N GLU A 35 -7.69 6.57 -13.15
CA GLU A 35 -8.36 5.27 -12.99
C GLU A 35 -7.87 4.53 -11.73
N GLU A 36 -7.78 5.23 -10.60
CA GLU A 36 -7.47 4.59 -9.31
C GLU A 36 -8.61 3.64 -8.92
N ASN A 37 -8.30 2.34 -8.90
CA ASN A 37 -9.06 1.40 -8.10
C ASN A 37 -9.01 1.92 -6.66
N ASN A 38 -10.16 2.20 -6.04
CA ASN A 38 -10.31 2.89 -4.74
C ASN A 38 -9.71 2.07 -3.56
N GLU A 39 -8.69 1.26 -3.77
CA GLU A 39 -8.11 0.32 -2.82
C GLU A 39 -6.94 0.88 -2.04
N HIS A 40 -6.42 2.05 -2.42
CA HIS A 40 -5.38 2.72 -1.66
C HIS A 40 -5.54 4.24 -1.70
N ALA A 41 -4.83 4.92 -0.81
CA ALA A 41 -4.69 6.36 -0.80
C ALA A 41 -3.36 6.73 -0.14
N HIS A 42 -2.60 7.62 -0.79
CA HIS A 42 -1.44 8.27 -0.18
C HIS A 42 -1.85 9.64 0.35
N VAL A 43 -1.74 9.84 1.66
CA VAL A 43 -2.18 11.07 2.34
C VAL A 43 -1.19 11.58 3.36
N GLN A 44 -1.18 12.90 3.53
CA GLN A 44 -0.46 13.57 4.61
C GLN A 44 -1.43 14.22 5.58
N PHE A 45 -1.16 14.08 6.88
CA PHE A 45 -1.93 14.73 7.92
C PHE A 45 -1.08 15.12 9.13
N VAL A 46 -1.57 16.07 9.91
CA VAL A 46 -0.87 16.47 11.15
C VAL A 46 -1.34 15.65 12.34
N GLY A 47 -0.40 15.19 13.14
CA GLY A 47 -0.66 14.53 14.41
C GLY A 47 0.40 14.82 15.46
N TYR A 48 0.43 14.00 16.50
CA TYR A 48 1.43 14.08 17.56
C TYR A 48 2.23 12.77 17.65
N TYR A 49 3.55 12.89 17.71
CA TYR A 49 4.47 11.80 17.94
C TYR A 49 5.43 12.16 19.08
N LYS A 50 5.45 11.37 20.16
CA LYS A 50 6.27 11.62 21.37
C LYS A 50 6.16 13.07 21.87
N ASP A 51 4.92 13.56 22.01
CA ASP A 51 4.54 14.92 22.43
C ASP A 51 5.00 16.06 21.50
N LYS A 52 5.48 15.75 20.30
CA LYS A 52 5.80 16.73 19.26
C LYS A 52 4.79 16.65 18.14
N GLU A 53 4.38 17.82 17.68
CA GLU A 53 3.57 17.92 16.48
C GLU A 53 4.42 17.52 15.27
N VAL A 54 3.84 16.74 14.37
CA VAL A 54 4.54 16.17 13.22
C VAL A 54 3.58 15.96 12.05
N VAL A 55 4.12 15.98 10.84
CA VAL A 55 3.46 15.46 9.65
C VAL A 55 3.58 13.94 9.62
N TYR A 56 2.45 13.25 9.54
CA TYR A 56 2.40 11.85 9.16
C TYR A 56 2.22 11.78 7.65
N ASP A 57 3.05 10.95 7.03
CA ASP A 57 2.98 10.58 5.62
C ASP A 57 2.49 9.13 5.59
N ALA A 58 1.30 8.88 5.02
CA ALA A 58 0.57 7.64 5.23
C ALA A 58 0.11 7.04 3.91
N LEU A 59 0.52 5.79 3.67
CA LEU A 59 -0.05 4.92 2.66
C LEU A 59 -1.11 4.03 3.32
N ILE A 60 -2.37 4.23 2.94
CA ILE A 60 -3.51 3.49 3.48
C ILE A 60 -4.08 2.61 2.37
N TYR A 61 -4.27 1.32 2.63
CA TYR A 61 -4.72 0.36 1.62
C TYR A 61 -5.70 -0.68 2.17
N THR A 62 -6.45 -1.31 1.27
CA THR A 62 -7.32 -2.45 1.61
C THR A 62 -6.45 -3.68 1.95
N LEU A 63 -6.95 -4.53 2.84
CA LEU A 63 -6.31 -5.83 3.06
C LEU A 63 -6.32 -6.73 1.82
N ARG A 64 -7.29 -6.54 0.92
CA ARG A 64 -7.35 -7.26 -0.36
C ARG A 64 -6.14 -6.92 -1.23
N LEU A 65 -5.89 -5.63 -1.46
CA LEU A 65 -4.71 -5.18 -2.21
C LEU A 65 -3.42 -5.70 -1.59
N HIS A 66 -3.29 -5.57 -0.26
CA HIS A 66 -2.10 -6.07 0.45
C HIS A 66 -1.90 -7.58 0.29
N HIS A 67 -2.98 -8.37 0.40
CA HIS A 67 -2.92 -9.82 0.20
C HIS A 67 -2.52 -10.16 -1.22
N SER A 68 -3.14 -9.54 -2.23
CA SER A 68 -2.80 -9.73 -3.65
C SER A 68 -1.32 -9.43 -3.93
N THR A 69 -0.78 -8.33 -3.39
CA THR A 69 0.65 -8.02 -3.49
C THR A 69 1.54 -9.12 -2.90
N LEU A 70 1.22 -9.62 -1.71
CA LEU A 70 2.01 -10.67 -1.07
C LEU A 70 1.92 -12.01 -1.81
N VAL A 71 0.75 -12.36 -2.35
CA VAL A 71 0.55 -13.55 -3.20
C VAL A 71 1.38 -13.45 -4.46
N TYR A 72 1.32 -12.31 -5.14
CA TYR A 72 2.10 -12.05 -6.35
C TYR A 72 3.61 -12.14 -6.08
N ASP A 73 4.09 -11.51 -5.01
CA ASP A 73 5.51 -11.57 -4.61
C ASP A 73 5.96 -13.02 -4.33
N ALA A 74 5.14 -13.80 -3.62
CA ALA A 74 5.43 -15.20 -3.35
C ALA A 74 5.42 -16.06 -4.62
N ALA A 75 4.50 -15.81 -5.54
CA ALA A 75 4.43 -16.49 -6.83
C ALA A 75 5.64 -16.15 -7.72
N LEU A 76 6.10 -14.89 -7.73
CA LEU A 76 7.34 -14.49 -8.40
C LEU A 76 8.57 -15.19 -7.84
N GLU A 77 8.66 -15.36 -6.51
CA GLU A 77 9.76 -16.12 -5.92
C GLU A 77 9.74 -17.60 -6.33
N ARG A 78 8.55 -18.22 -6.45
CA ARG A 78 8.42 -19.57 -7.00
C ARG A 78 8.82 -19.64 -8.47
N LEU A 79 8.39 -18.65 -9.26
CA LEU A 79 8.74 -18.54 -10.68
C LEU A 79 10.26 -18.44 -10.86
N LYS A 80 10.95 -17.61 -10.09
CA LYS A 80 12.43 -17.50 -10.11
C LYS A 80 13.12 -18.82 -9.77
N VAL A 81 12.54 -19.64 -8.91
CA VAL A 81 13.09 -20.98 -8.59
C VAL A 81 12.86 -21.96 -9.75
N GLN A 82 11.69 -21.92 -10.38
CA GLN A 82 11.32 -22.83 -11.48
C GLN A 82 12.00 -22.46 -12.81
N MET A 83 12.15 -21.16 -13.07
CA MET A 83 12.73 -20.57 -14.28
C MET A 83 13.86 -19.59 -13.92
N PRO A 84 15.01 -20.06 -13.41
CA PRO A 84 16.08 -19.20 -12.91
C PRO A 84 16.80 -18.36 -13.98
N ASP A 85 16.66 -18.75 -15.25
CA ASP A 85 17.25 -18.04 -16.40
C ASP A 85 16.24 -17.10 -17.10
N TYR A 86 14.99 -17.04 -16.61
CA TYR A 86 13.96 -16.15 -17.16
C TYR A 86 14.23 -14.69 -16.78
N VAL A 87 14.07 -13.80 -17.74
CA VAL A 87 14.13 -12.34 -17.54
C VAL A 87 12.86 -11.74 -18.10
N SER A 88 12.08 -11.10 -17.23
CA SER A 88 10.81 -10.49 -17.59
C SER A 88 10.99 -9.39 -18.64
N PRO A 89 9.95 -9.07 -19.42
CA PRO A 89 10.01 -7.97 -20.39
C PRO A 89 10.43 -6.63 -19.78
N ASP A 90 10.07 -6.36 -18.52
CA ASP A 90 10.38 -5.11 -17.82
C ASP A 90 11.84 -5.01 -17.36
N GLU A 91 12.47 -6.15 -17.08
CA GLU A 91 13.89 -6.23 -16.69
C GLU A 91 14.82 -6.40 -17.89
N ARG A 92 14.26 -6.68 -19.07
CA ARG A 92 14.97 -6.91 -20.31
C ARG A 92 15.54 -5.60 -20.86
N GLY A 93 16.82 -5.59 -21.23
CA GLY A 93 17.44 -4.46 -21.91
C GLY A 93 16.97 -4.34 -23.37
N GLU A 94 17.10 -3.15 -23.97
CA GLU A 94 16.66 -2.87 -25.35
C GLU A 94 17.25 -3.84 -26.41
N THR A 95 18.38 -4.50 -26.12
CA THR A 95 19.10 -5.39 -27.03
C THR A 95 18.96 -6.87 -26.71
N ASP A 96 18.29 -7.21 -25.62
CA ASP A 96 18.16 -8.59 -25.18
C ASP A 96 17.17 -9.35 -26.08
N PRO A 97 17.39 -10.65 -26.32
CA PRO A 97 16.53 -11.45 -27.18
C PRO A 97 15.15 -11.60 -26.56
N VAL A 98 14.12 -11.41 -27.38
CA VAL A 98 12.72 -11.67 -26.99
C VAL A 98 12.41 -13.14 -27.26
N ASP A 99 12.06 -13.87 -26.20
CA ASP A 99 11.60 -15.26 -26.27
C ASP A 99 10.14 -15.36 -25.83
N PHE A 100 9.24 -15.28 -26.82
CA PHE A 100 7.80 -15.30 -26.56
C PHE A 100 7.31 -16.63 -26.00
N GLU A 101 7.97 -17.76 -26.31
CA GLU A 101 7.58 -19.05 -25.75
C GLU A 101 7.91 -19.11 -24.25
N GLN A 102 9.06 -18.55 -23.86
CA GLN A 102 9.44 -18.46 -22.47
C GLN A 102 8.59 -17.43 -21.69
N ASP A 103 8.24 -16.30 -22.32
CA ASP A 103 7.35 -15.30 -21.74
C ASP A 103 5.95 -15.91 -21.47
N GLU A 104 5.37 -16.65 -22.42
CA GLU A 104 4.08 -17.35 -22.25
C GLU A 104 4.14 -18.44 -21.17
N GLU A 105 5.21 -19.24 -21.12
CA GLU A 105 5.39 -20.26 -20.07
C GLU A 105 5.48 -19.63 -18.68
N ALA A 106 6.20 -18.51 -18.54
CA ALA A 106 6.34 -17.79 -17.29
C ALA A 106 5.00 -17.20 -16.81
N GLU A 107 4.19 -16.62 -17.71
CA GLU A 107 2.86 -16.09 -17.38
C GLU A 107 1.91 -17.19 -16.90
N ILE A 108 1.93 -18.36 -17.56
CA ILE A 108 1.11 -19.52 -17.15
C ILE A 108 1.53 -20.00 -15.76
N LEU A 109 2.82 -20.21 -15.53
CA LEU A 109 3.33 -20.67 -14.22
C LEU A 109 3.04 -19.66 -13.11
N LEU A 110 3.16 -18.37 -13.39
CA LEU A 110 2.84 -17.33 -12.42
C LEU A 110 1.37 -17.39 -12.01
N THR A 111 0.47 -17.55 -12.98
CA THR A 111 -0.98 -17.72 -12.73
C THR A 111 -1.24 -18.98 -11.91
N GLU A 112 -0.67 -20.12 -12.29
CA GLU A 112 -0.81 -21.39 -11.54
C GLU A 112 -0.32 -21.27 -10.10
N PHE A 113 0.80 -20.57 -9.86
CA PHE A 113 1.32 -20.37 -8.51
C PHE A 113 0.44 -19.43 -7.67
N ILE A 114 -0.13 -18.38 -8.28
CA ILE A 114 -1.09 -17.50 -7.60
C ILE A 114 -2.31 -18.31 -7.16
N GLU A 115 -2.93 -19.05 -8.09
CA GLU A 115 -4.08 -19.92 -7.79
C GLU A 115 -3.76 -20.93 -6.68
N GLU A 116 -2.61 -21.61 -6.74
CA GLU A 116 -2.19 -22.58 -5.72
C GLU A 116 -2.02 -21.93 -4.33
N ILE A 117 -1.40 -20.74 -4.27
CA ILE A 117 -1.18 -20.00 -3.01
C ILE A 117 -2.52 -19.59 -2.39
N GLU A 118 -3.46 -19.11 -3.20
CA GLU A 118 -4.79 -18.69 -2.78
C GLU A 118 -5.63 -19.88 -2.33
N GLU A 119 -5.72 -20.95 -3.13
CA GLU A 119 -6.49 -22.16 -2.82
C GLU A 119 -6.02 -22.84 -1.53
N ASN A 120 -4.71 -22.82 -1.26
CA ASN A 120 -4.13 -23.41 -0.06
C ASN A 120 -4.11 -22.46 1.15
N GLU A 121 -4.61 -21.22 1.00
CA GLU A 121 -4.58 -20.17 2.03
C GLU A 121 -3.18 -19.97 2.65
N GLU A 122 -2.12 -20.05 1.83
CA GLU A 122 -0.75 -19.98 2.34
C GLU A 122 -0.39 -18.60 2.90
N ILE A 123 -1.04 -17.56 2.37
CA ILE A 123 -0.85 -16.17 2.77
C ILE A 123 -2.11 -15.67 3.43
N THR A 124 -1.93 -15.04 4.59
CA THR A 124 -3.01 -14.40 5.32
C THR A 124 -2.59 -13.04 5.84
N VAL A 125 -3.55 -12.13 5.91
CA VAL A 125 -3.36 -10.73 6.29
C VAL A 125 -4.28 -10.33 7.44
N ARG A 126 -3.94 -9.25 8.12
CA ARG A 126 -4.74 -8.65 9.20
C ARG A 126 -4.59 -7.14 9.17
N GLU A 127 -5.54 -6.44 9.78
CA GLU A 127 -5.40 -4.99 9.92
C GLU A 127 -4.15 -4.64 10.73
N HIS A 128 -3.40 -3.66 10.25
CA HIS A 128 -2.15 -3.25 10.86
C HIS A 128 -1.89 -1.76 10.63
N VAL A 129 -1.03 -1.20 11.48
CA VAL A 129 -0.43 0.12 11.31
C VAL A 129 1.05 -0.05 11.61
N GLU A 130 1.88 0.07 10.58
CA GLU A 130 3.32 0.13 10.74
C GLU A 130 3.76 1.58 10.82
N VAL A 131 4.70 1.88 11.71
CA VAL A 131 5.17 3.24 11.98
C VAL A 131 6.66 3.29 11.74
N ASP A 132 7.08 4.08 10.76
CA ASP A 132 8.50 4.35 10.50
C ASP A 132 8.92 5.71 11.06
N ASP A 133 9.65 5.68 12.18
CA ASP A 133 10.21 6.88 12.82
C ASP A 133 11.57 7.32 12.26
N LYS A 134 12.07 6.63 11.23
CA LYS A 134 13.28 6.97 10.48
C LYS A 134 12.99 7.56 9.10
N PHE A 135 11.72 7.66 8.74
CA PHE A 135 11.28 8.25 7.48
C PHE A 135 11.83 9.67 7.29
N ASP A 136 12.13 10.04 6.04
CA ASP A 136 12.85 11.27 5.73
C ASP A 136 11.98 12.53 5.87
N TYR A 137 10.66 12.40 5.71
CA TYR A 137 9.69 13.49 5.82
C TYR A 137 8.58 13.16 6.84
N GLY A 138 8.80 13.55 8.09
CA GLY A 138 7.87 13.33 9.19
C GLY A 138 7.96 11.92 9.77
N ILE A 139 6.82 11.27 9.94
CA ILE A 139 6.70 9.87 10.34
C ILE A 139 5.92 9.12 9.26
N GLY A 140 6.51 8.05 8.73
CA GLY A 140 5.86 7.19 7.75
C GLY A 140 4.85 6.26 8.41
N LEU A 141 3.71 6.05 7.75
CA LEU A 141 2.70 5.08 8.15
C LEU A 141 2.33 4.18 6.96
N GLU A 142 2.31 2.87 7.21
CA GLU A 142 1.67 1.91 6.32
C GLU A 142 0.47 1.30 7.04
N VAL A 143 -0.70 1.35 6.40
CA VAL A 143 -1.98 1.05 7.06
C VAL A 143 -2.82 0.14 6.21
N GLY A 144 -2.84 -1.16 6.54
CA GLY A 144 -3.77 -2.13 5.99
C GLY A 144 -5.10 -2.14 6.75
N LEU A 145 -6.22 -1.85 6.07
CA LEU A 145 -7.57 -1.85 6.64
C LEU A 145 -8.47 -2.87 5.96
N ASN A 146 -9.33 -3.55 6.73
CA ASN A 146 -10.35 -4.44 6.20
C ASN A 146 -11.55 -3.60 5.74
N LYS A 147 -11.38 -2.98 4.57
CA LYS A 147 -12.38 -2.19 3.84
C LYS A 147 -12.38 -2.63 2.39
N THR A 148 -13.52 -2.45 1.74
CA THR A 148 -13.66 -2.67 0.29
C THR A 148 -13.05 -1.55 -0.53
N GLU A 149 -12.95 -0.34 0.05
CA GLU A 149 -12.36 0.84 -0.57
C GLU A 149 -11.84 1.81 0.50
N ILE A 150 -10.87 2.64 0.13
CA ILE A 150 -10.23 3.69 0.91
C ILE A 150 -10.73 5.06 0.42
N ASN A 151 -11.96 5.39 0.80
CA ASN A 151 -12.53 6.71 0.50
C ASN A 151 -12.23 7.75 1.62
N GLU A 152 -12.52 9.02 1.34
CA GLU A 152 -12.32 10.14 2.29
C GLU A 152 -12.91 9.90 3.69
N LYS A 153 -14.05 9.20 3.78
CA LYS A 153 -14.71 8.92 5.07
C LYS A 153 -13.89 7.93 5.88
N ILE A 154 -13.32 6.90 5.24
CA ILE A 154 -12.45 5.91 5.89
C ILE A 154 -11.16 6.60 6.37
N ILE A 155 -10.52 7.39 5.51
CA ILE A 155 -9.29 8.12 5.83
C ILE A 155 -9.53 9.07 7.02
N ASN A 156 -10.61 9.86 6.98
CA ASN A 156 -10.95 10.79 8.06
C ASN A 156 -11.22 10.07 9.40
N ASP A 157 -11.98 8.97 9.40
CA ASP A 157 -12.26 8.18 10.62
C ASP A 157 -10.97 7.55 11.17
N PHE A 158 -10.11 7.03 10.30
CA PHE A 158 -8.78 6.52 10.67
C PHE A 158 -7.96 7.61 11.38
N ILE A 159 -7.78 8.77 10.76
CA ILE A 159 -6.96 9.87 11.31
C ILE A 159 -7.49 10.35 12.66
N ILE A 160 -8.82 10.52 12.80
CA ILE A 160 -9.42 10.93 14.07
C ILE A 160 -9.14 9.92 15.18
N ARG A 161 -9.29 8.62 14.89
CA ARG A 161 -9.06 7.55 15.87
C ARG A 161 -7.59 7.40 16.20
N PHE A 162 -6.73 7.45 15.19
CA PHE A 162 -5.28 7.37 15.34
C PHE A 162 -4.76 8.52 16.22
N ASN A 163 -5.06 9.77 15.87
CA ASN A 163 -4.62 10.94 16.63
C ASN A 163 -5.21 11.02 18.05
N SER A 164 -6.39 10.45 18.29
CA SER A 164 -6.99 10.40 19.63
C SER A 164 -6.50 9.22 20.48
N GLY A 165 -5.64 8.34 19.94
CA GLY A 165 -5.18 7.13 20.63
C GLY A 165 -6.31 6.11 20.86
N ARG A 166 -7.35 6.15 20.03
CA ARG A 166 -8.56 5.29 20.14
C ARG A 166 -8.72 4.34 18.96
N LEU A 167 -7.72 4.24 18.09
CA LEU A 167 -7.74 3.28 17.01
C LEU A 167 -7.83 1.85 17.57
N GLN A 168 -8.78 1.09 17.04
CA GLN A 168 -8.97 -0.32 17.33
C GLN A 168 -8.98 -1.01 15.98
N LEU A 169 -7.96 -1.83 15.74
CA LEU A 169 -7.83 -2.63 14.54
C LEU A 169 -8.57 -3.96 14.75
N ASP A 170 -9.11 -4.48 13.66
CA ASP A 170 -9.66 -5.82 13.60
C ASP A 170 -8.53 -6.86 13.81
N THR A 171 -8.77 -7.78 14.74
CA THR A 171 -7.83 -8.86 15.07
C THR A 171 -8.03 -10.13 14.26
N ASN A 172 -9.09 -10.17 13.44
CA ASN A 172 -9.34 -11.30 12.54
C ASN A 172 -8.22 -11.43 11.50
N VAL A 173 -8.08 -12.64 10.98
CA VAL A 173 -7.13 -13.00 9.93
C VAL A 173 -7.93 -13.30 8.68
N TYR A 174 -7.47 -12.80 7.54
CA TYR A 174 -8.15 -12.86 6.26
C TYR A 174 -7.24 -13.50 5.20
N SER A 175 -7.85 -14.23 4.28
CA SER A 175 -7.29 -14.62 2.98
C SER A 175 -8.32 -14.21 1.94
N PHE A 176 -7.87 -13.88 0.73
CA PHE A 176 -8.72 -13.51 -0.39
C PHE A 176 -8.41 -14.43 -1.57
N THR A 177 -9.35 -14.53 -2.52
CA THR A 177 -9.11 -15.20 -3.79
C THR A 177 -9.47 -14.28 -4.95
N THR A 178 -8.85 -14.51 -6.10
CA THR A 178 -9.12 -13.76 -7.35
C THR A 178 -10.58 -13.93 -7.81
N GLU A 179 -11.22 -15.06 -7.50
CA GLU A 179 -12.66 -15.30 -7.79
C GLU A 179 -13.61 -14.37 -7.01
N ASP A 180 -13.18 -13.80 -5.87
CA ASP A 180 -14.01 -12.90 -5.07
C ASP A 180 -14.18 -11.49 -5.70
N GLU A 181 -13.59 -11.25 -6.88
CA GLU A 181 -13.66 -9.97 -7.62
C GLU A 181 -14.84 -9.89 -8.63
N GLU A 182 -15.50 -11.01 -8.95
CA GLU A 182 -16.69 -11.09 -9.83
C GLU A 182 -18.06 -10.96 -9.09
#